data_AF-K9YDM7-F1
#
_entry.id   AF-K9YDM7-F1
#
_cell.length_a   1.000
_cell.length_b   1.000
_cell.length_c   1.000
_cell.angle_alpha   90.00
_cell.angle_beta   90.00
_cell.angle_gamma   90.00
#
_symmetry.space_group_name_H-M   'P 1'
#
loop_
_entity.id
_entity.type
_entity.pdbx_description
1 polymer ?
#
loop_
_entity_poly.entity_id
_entity_poly.type
_entity_poly.pdbx_seq_one_letter_code
_entity_poly.pdbx_strand_id
1 'polypeptide(L)'
;MDVSPKSESSPDRVANEIKALIGHLPHTEKGSWIKQAVKILIRLADEDIATTDWKIISRTLQDLEAGLMTFQPYRHTRKVTVFGSARIPPDTEEYKLAKEFSKCLAQQGFMVMTGAGGGIMAAGNEGAGRENSFGLNIQLPFEQGANDYIHNDEKLIGFKYFFTRKLFFLRESDAIALFPGGYGTQDEAFECLTLCQTGRQPPIPLVLIDKPGGDYWKAWDRYIREHLIQDGLVSPDDNCIYTITDDLEVACNAINHFYRVYHSSSYVNDLLVMRLNAEPTDTQVALLNEEFSDILVRGKFEKSPPLSEENGNGTDDLPRLVFHFNQRDLGRLYKLIRRINQFPIAVPSRVETHPEQK
;
A
#
# COMPACT_ATOMS: atom_id res chain seq x y z
N MET A 1 36.77 -34.94 13.93
CA MET A 1 35.42 -35.35 14.38
C MET A 1 34.45 -34.43 13.69
N ASP A 2 33.67 -35.05 12.82
CA ASP A 2 32.74 -34.47 11.87
C ASP A 2 31.43 -34.14 12.60
N VAL A 3 30.93 -32.91 12.46
CA VAL A 3 29.57 -32.54 12.89
C VAL A 3 28.95 -31.72 11.76
N SER A 4 28.48 -32.43 10.75
CA SER A 4 27.44 -31.93 9.85
C SER A 4 26.08 -31.99 10.56
N PRO A 5 25.24 -30.95 10.47
CA PRO A 5 23.80 -31.12 10.55
C PRO A 5 23.24 -31.16 9.11
N LYS A 6 23.06 -32.36 8.56
CA LYS A 6 22.12 -32.57 7.44
C LYS A 6 20.74 -32.72 8.06
N SER A 7 19.92 -31.68 8.04
CA SER A 7 18.49 -31.82 8.34
C SER A 7 17.79 -32.44 7.14
N GLU A 8 17.30 -33.66 7.33
CA GLU A 8 16.53 -34.44 6.37
C GLU A 8 15.18 -33.78 6.03
N SER A 9 15.00 -33.35 4.78
CA SER A 9 13.68 -33.33 4.15
C SER A 9 13.56 -34.58 3.27
N SER A 10 13.25 -35.73 3.88
CA SER A 10 13.03 -36.98 3.12
C SER A 10 11.84 -36.80 2.14
N PRO A 11 11.93 -37.27 0.89
CA PRO A 11 10.81 -37.30 -0.07
C PRO A 11 9.53 -37.91 0.52
N ASP A 12 9.65 -38.86 1.44
CA ASP A 12 8.52 -39.50 2.12
C ASP A 12 7.75 -38.53 3.02
N ARG A 13 8.45 -37.56 3.63
CA ARG A 13 7.83 -36.54 4.48
C ARG A 13 6.98 -35.60 3.63
N VAL A 14 7.49 -35.13 2.51
CA VAL A 14 6.75 -34.25 1.58
C VAL A 14 5.55 -34.99 0.98
N ALA A 15 5.73 -36.25 0.58
CA ALA A 15 4.64 -37.07 0.08
C ALA A 15 3.53 -37.27 1.14
N ASN A 16 3.90 -37.48 2.41
CA ASN A 16 2.96 -37.60 3.51
C ASN A 16 2.27 -36.25 3.84
N GLU A 17 2.99 -35.13 3.78
CA GLU A 17 2.42 -33.78 3.95
C GLU A 17 1.41 -33.45 2.84
N ILE A 18 1.68 -33.82 1.59
CA ILE A 18 0.74 -33.65 0.46
C ILE A 18 -0.50 -34.52 0.67
N LYS A 19 -0.34 -35.79 1.07
CA LYS A 19 -1.48 -36.68 1.37
C LYS A 19 -2.32 -36.14 2.53
N ALA A 20 -1.68 -35.67 3.59
CA ALA A 20 -2.34 -35.05 4.73
C ALA A 20 -3.09 -33.78 4.31
N LEU A 21 -2.47 -32.92 3.49
CA LEU A 21 -3.12 -31.73 2.94
C LEU A 21 -4.40 -32.11 2.20
N ILE A 22 -4.32 -33.05 1.26
CA ILE A 22 -5.48 -33.51 0.47
C ILE A 22 -6.61 -34.03 1.38
N GLY A 23 -6.27 -34.76 2.45
CA GLY A 23 -7.23 -35.32 3.40
C GLY A 23 -7.89 -34.28 4.32
N HIS A 24 -7.28 -33.11 4.53
CA HIS A 24 -7.76 -32.06 5.45
C HIS A 24 -8.18 -30.76 4.75
N LEU A 25 -8.24 -30.75 3.42
CA LEU A 25 -8.66 -29.56 2.67
C LEU A 25 -10.09 -29.18 3.09
N PRO A 26 -10.30 -27.99 3.67
CA PRO A 26 -11.62 -27.60 4.13
C PRO A 26 -12.60 -27.49 2.95
N HIS A 27 -13.87 -27.82 3.17
CA HIS A 27 -14.96 -27.55 2.21
C HIS A 27 -15.37 -26.07 2.21
N THR A 28 -14.37 -25.19 2.26
CA THR A 28 -14.53 -23.73 2.24
C THR A 28 -13.95 -23.19 0.94
N GLU A 29 -14.22 -21.92 0.64
CA GLU A 29 -13.62 -21.20 -0.48
C GLU A 29 -12.08 -21.24 -0.43
N LYS A 30 -11.47 -21.19 0.76
CA LYS A 30 -10.01 -21.35 0.91
C LYS A 30 -9.52 -22.70 0.37
N GLY A 31 -10.30 -23.77 0.56
CA GLY A 31 -9.98 -25.08 0.04
C GLY A 31 -10.00 -25.18 -1.49
N SER A 32 -10.84 -24.39 -2.17
CA SER A 32 -10.85 -24.37 -3.65
C SER A 32 -9.61 -23.67 -4.21
N TRP A 33 -9.19 -22.55 -3.61
CA TRP A 33 -7.97 -21.83 -3.99
C TRP A 33 -6.71 -22.70 -3.80
N ILE A 34 -6.60 -23.41 -2.67
CA ILE A 34 -5.47 -24.32 -2.43
C ILE A 34 -5.45 -25.45 -3.47
N LYS A 35 -6.61 -26.07 -3.76
CA LYS A 35 -6.71 -27.10 -4.80
C LYS A 35 -6.27 -26.58 -6.16
N GLN A 36 -6.66 -25.36 -6.52
CA GLN A 36 -6.26 -24.75 -7.77
C GLN A 36 -4.74 -24.51 -7.85
N ALA A 37 -4.13 -23.97 -6.79
CA ALA A 37 -2.69 -23.77 -6.73
C ALA A 37 -1.92 -25.08 -6.88
N VAL A 38 -2.32 -26.14 -6.15
CA VAL A 38 -1.71 -27.48 -6.26
C VAL A 38 -1.87 -28.06 -7.67
N LYS A 39 -3.05 -27.94 -8.28
CA LYS A 39 -3.27 -28.39 -9.67
C LYS A 39 -2.36 -27.69 -10.68
N ILE A 40 -2.07 -26.41 -10.48
CA ILE A 40 -1.13 -25.68 -11.34
C ILE A 40 0.27 -26.28 -11.21
N LEU A 41 0.74 -26.51 -9.98
CA LEU A 41 2.07 -27.09 -9.74
C LEU A 41 2.21 -28.51 -10.31
N ILE A 42 1.19 -29.36 -10.18
CA ILE A 42 1.19 -30.71 -10.76
C ILE A 42 1.29 -30.63 -12.28
N ARG A 43 0.46 -29.80 -12.94
CA ARG A 43 0.53 -29.64 -14.39
C ARG A 43 1.89 -29.15 -14.85
N LEU A 44 2.49 -28.19 -14.13
CA LEU A 44 3.84 -27.71 -14.45
C LEU A 44 4.90 -28.82 -14.30
N ALA A 45 4.73 -29.75 -13.36
CA ALA A 45 5.65 -30.87 -13.16
C ALA A 45 5.58 -31.94 -14.26
N ASP A 46 4.45 -32.04 -14.96
CA ASP A 46 4.27 -32.95 -16.08
C ASP A 46 4.85 -32.40 -17.40
N GLU A 47 5.25 -31.12 -17.42
CA GLU A 47 5.83 -30.42 -18.58
C GLU A 47 7.36 -30.35 -18.49
N ASP A 48 8.05 -30.27 -19.64
CA ASP A 48 9.52 -30.12 -19.72
C ASP A 48 9.95 -28.66 -19.46
N ILE A 49 9.75 -28.20 -18.22
CA ILE A 49 10.06 -26.83 -17.78
C ILE A 49 11.52 -26.72 -17.37
N ALA A 50 12.19 -25.66 -17.84
CA ALA A 50 13.58 -25.40 -17.49
C ALA A 50 13.79 -25.22 -15.97
N THR A 51 14.93 -25.68 -15.45
CA THR A 51 15.28 -25.51 -14.04
C THR A 51 15.30 -24.05 -13.59
N THR A 52 15.59 -23.11 -14.50
CA THR A 52 15.55 -21.67 -14.23
C THR A 52 14.15 -21.18 -13.89
N ASP A 53 13.13 -21.71 -14.55
CA ASP A 53 11.74 -21.30 -14.36
C ASP A 53 11.20 -21.88 -13.05
N TRP A 54 11.59 -23.11 -12.72
CA TRP A 54 11.31 -23.71 -11.41
C TRP A 54 11.93 -22.92 -10.25
N LYS A 55 13.13 -22.34 -10.44
CA LYS A 55 13.72 -21.43 -9.45
C LYS A 55 12.88 -20.17 -9.28
N ILE A 56 12.34 -19.60 -10.36
CA ILE A 56 11.45 -18.43 -10.29
C ILE A 56 10.18 -18.77 -9.52
N ILE A 57 9.51 -19.86 -9.87
CA ILE A 57 8.28 -20.31 -9.19
C ILE A 57 8.53 -20.53 -7.70
N SER A 58 9.53 -21.34 -7.36
CA SER A 58 9.84 -21.69 -5.98
C SER A 58 10.22 -20.46 -5.14
N ARG A 59 11.07 -19.57 -5.67
CA ARG A 59 11.48 -18.35 -4.96
C ARG A 59 10.35 -17.34 -4.84
N THR A 60 9.48 -17.23 -5.84
CA THR A 60 8.28 -16.40 -5.77
C THR A 60 7.35 -16.88 -4.66
N LEU A 61 7.10 -18.19 -4.56
CA LEU A 61 6.26 -18.75 -3.49
C LEU A 61 6.85 -18.49 -2.10
N GLN A 62 8.17 -18.58 -1.94
CA GLN A 62 8.85 -18.25 -0.69
C GLN A 62 8.75 -16.76 -0.33
N ASP A 63 8.95 -15.86 -1.30
CA ASP A 63 8.76 -14.42 -1.09
C ASP A 63 7.31 -14.10 -0.67
N LEU A 64 6.33 -14.75 -1.33
CA LEU A 64 4.91 -14.59 -0.99
C LEU A 64 4.57 -15.12 0.40
N GLU A 65 5.08 -16.31 0.77
CA GLU A 65 4.89 -16.89 2.09
C GLU A 65 5.47 -15.99 3.18
N ALA A 66 6.74 -15.59 3.05
CA ALA A 66 7.41 -14.73 4.01
C ALA A 66 6.66 -13.41 4.21
N GLY A 67 6.31 -12.72 3.13
CA GLY A 67 5.52 -11.49 3.20
C GLY A 67 4.17 -11.70 3.87
N LEU A 68 3.39 -12.70 3.43
CA LEU A 68 2.05 -12.95 3.98
C LEU A 68 2.08 -13.25 5.48
N MET A 69 3.06 -14.02 5.95
CA MET A 69 3.18 -14.42 7.34
C MET A 69 3.66 -13.27 8.23
N THR A 70 4.67 -12.50 7.79
CA THR A 70 5.18 -11.36 8.57
C THR A 70 4.14 -10.25 8.74
N PHE A 71 3.31 -9.98 7.72
CA PHE A 71 2.28 -8.95 7.80
C PHE A 71 0.99 -9.40 8.49
N GLN A 72 0.73 -10.71 8.59
CA GLN A 72 -0.54 -11.23 9.12
C GLN A 72 -0.91 -10.67 10.52
N PRO A 73 0.02 -10.58 11.50
CA PRO A 73 -0.31 -10.05 12.83
C PRO A 73 -0.64 -8.55 12.84
N TYR A 74 -0.30 -7.82 11.78
CA TYR A 74 -0.37 -6.36 11.72
C TYR A 74 -1.38 -5.85 10.68
N ARG A 75 -2.26 -6.71 10.14
CA ARG A 75 -3.23 -6.33 9.10
C ARG A 75 -4.22 -5.25 9.50
N HIS A 76 -4.42 -5.07 10.81
CA HIS A 76 -5.35 -4.08 11.35
C HIS A 76 -4.70 -2.73 11.66
N THR A 77 -3.37 -2.62 11.49
CA THR A 77 -2.63 -1.37 11.70
C THR A 77 -2.29 -0.76 10.36
N ARG A 78 -2.64 0.52 10.19
CA ARG A 78 -2.32 1.25 8.96
C ARG A 78 -0.83 1.43 8.80
N LYS A 79 -0.35 1.36 7.56
CA LYS A 79 1.08 1.44 7.24
C LYS A 79 1.35 2.52 6.21
N VAL A 80 2.42 3.27 6.43
CA VAL A 80 2.92 4.25 5.47
C VAL A 80 4.24 3.77 4.90
N THR A 81 4.35 3.65 3.58
CA THR A 81 5.63 3.36 2.95
C THR A 81 6.40 4.65 2.72
N VAL A 82 7.65 4.68 3.19
CA VAL A 82 8.59 5.78 2.98
C VAL A 82 9.64 5.36 1.96
N PHE A 83 9.68 6.07 0.84
CA PHE A 83 10.69 5.93 -0.19
C PHE A 83 11.56 7.18 -0.28
N GLY A 84 12.82 6.98 -0.66
CA GLY A 84 13.77 8.06 -0.91
C GLY A 84 15.17 7.52 -1.16
N SER A 85 16.12 8.43 -1.34
CA SER A 85 17.50 8.05 -1.65
C SER A 85 18.14 7.19 -0.56
N ALA A 86 18.78 6.09 -0.96
CA ALA A 86 19.68 5.30 -0.11
C ALA A 86 21.00 6.02 0.24
N ARG A 87 21.26 7.17 -0.41
CA ARG A 87 22.57 7.85 -0.43
C ARG A 87 22.58 9.17 0.32
N ILE A 88 21.43 9.64 0.81
CA ILE A 88 21.35 10.89 1.58
C ILE A 88 21.96 10.66 2.99
N PRO A 89 22.98 11.43 3.40
CA PRO A 89 23.62 11.27 4.71
C PRO A 89 22.72 11.65 5.91
N PRO A 90 22.98 11.12 7.12
CA PRO A 90 22.19 11.44 8.33
C PRO A 90 22.20 12.90 8.79
N ASP A 91 23.22 13.67 8.42
CA ASP A 91 23.41 15.06 8.83
C ASP A 91 22.64 16.07 7.97
N THR A 92 22.02 15.63 6.87
CA THR A 92 21.26 16.52 5.98
C THR A 92 19.85 16.80 6.51
N GLU A 93 19.25 17.89 6.00
CA GLU A 93 17.89 18.28 6.35
C GLU A 93 16.85 17.28 5.83
N GLU A 94 17.05 16.69 4.66
CA GLU A 94 16.18 15.66 4.09
C GLU A 94 16.09 14.43 5.01
N TYR A 95 17.23 13.98 5.56
CA TYR A 95 17.24 12.86 6.49
C TYR A 95 16.51 13.20 7.79
N LYS A 96 16.80 14.35 8.41
CA LYS A 96 16.14 14.79 9.65
C LYS A 96 14.64 14.93 9.46
N LEU A 97 14.21 15.49 8.33
CA LEU A 97 12.80 15.64 7.99
C LEU A 97 12.11 14.27 7.83
N ALA A 98 12.73 13.32 7.12
CA ALA A 98 12.20 11.97 6.98
C ALA A 98 12.06 11.25 8.33
N LYS A 99 13.05 11.43 9.21
CA LYS A 99 13.02 10.90 10.58
C LYS A 99 11.87 11.49 11.39
N GLU A 100 11.74 12.82 11.45
CA GLU A 100 10.66 13.45 12.22
C GLU A 100 9.27 13.17 11.61
N PHE A 101 9.16 13.03 10.29
CA PHE A 101 7.94 12.58 9.61
C PHE A 101 7.54 11.17 10.04
N SER A 102 8.45 10.20 10.00
CA SER A 102 8.14 8.84 10.42
C SER A 102 7.82 8.73 11.91
N LYS A 103 8.46 9.55 12.75
CA LYS A 103 8.13 9.67 14.18
C LYS A 103 6.72 10.22 14.40
N CYS A 104 6.35 11.28 13.68
CA CYS A 104 5.02 11.87 13.70
C CYS A 104 3.94 10.84 13.35
N LEU A 105 4.16 10.04 12.29
CA LEU A 105 3.25 8.97 11.89
C LEU A 105 3.14 7.85 12.94
N ALA A 106 4.27 7.41 13.49
CA ALA A 106 4.27 6.40 14.55
C ALA A 106 3.51 6.85 15.80
N GLN A 107 3.63 8.12 16.19
CA GLN A 107 2.87 8.71 17.30
C GLN A 107 1.35 8.78 17.02
N GLN A 108 0.96 8.73 15.75
CA GLN A 108 -0.44 8.69 15.31
C GLN A 108 -0.97 7.26 15.11
N GLY A 109 -0.18 6.24 15.44
CA GLY A 109 -0.59 4.83 15.38
C GLY A 109 -0.33 4.15 14.03
N PHE A 110 0.38 4.80 13.11
CA PHE A 110 0.83 4.16 11.88
C PHE A 110 2.11 3.37 12.09
N MET A 111 2.28 2.29 11.35
CA MET A 111 3.58 1.67 11.15
C MET A 111 4.23 2.21 9.88
N VAL A 112 5.56 2.19 9.81
CA VAL A 112 6.35 2.68 8.68
C VAL A 112 7.04 1.52 7.99
N MET A 113 6.87 1.41 6.67
CA MET A 113 7.58 0.44 5.84
C MET A 113 8.63 1.16 5.01
N THR A 114 9.83 0.57 4.92
CA THR A 114 10.90 1.11 4.07
C THR A 114 11.58 -0.03 3.32
N GLY A 115 12.50 0.31 2.42
CA GLY A 115 13.37 -0.65 1.78
C GLY A 115 14.51 -1.22 2.65
N ALA A 116 14.58 -0.82 3.93
CA ALA A 116 15.61 -1.20 4.90
C ALA A 116 17.05 -0.84 4.55
N GLY A 117 17.31 -0.11 3.46
CA GLY A 117 18.64 0.38 3.13
C GLY A 117 19.07 1.60 3.96
N GLY A 118 20.17 2.24 3.54
CA GLY A 118 20.66 3.49 4.13
C GLY A 118 19.82 4.73 3.76
N GLY A 119 20.33 5.91 4.13
CA GLY A 119 19.73 7.20 3.82
C GLY A 119 18.29 7.36 4.28
N ILE A 120 17.39 7.84 3.42
CA ILE A 120 16.00 8.11 3.79
C ILE A 120 15.29 6.86 4.34
N MET A 121 15.62 5.67 3.82
CA MET A 121 15.04 4.42 4.34
C MET A 121 15.45 4.17 5.80
N ALA A 122 16.70 4.45 6.14
CA ALA A 122 17.18 4.39 7.52
C ALA A 122 16.54 5.47 8.39
N ALA A 123 16.41 6.71 7.89
CA ALA A 123 15.70 7.79 8.59
C ALA A 123 14.25 7.40 8.92
N GLY A 124 13.55 6.75 7.98
CA GLY A 124 12.18 6.30 8.18
C GLY A 124 12.06 5.25 9.28
N ASN A 125 12.94 4.25 9.29
CA ASN A 125 12.96 3.24 10.35
C ASN A 125 13.41 3.82 11.71
N GLU A 126 14.39 4.70 11.70
CA GLU A 126 14.87 5.39 12.90
C GLU A 126 13.76 6.22 13.55
N GLY A 127 13.05 7.01 12.74
CA GLY A 127 11.98 7.90 13.18
C GLY A 127 10.80 7.16 13.78
N ALA A 128 10.31 6.12 13.09
CA ALA A 128 9.19 5.32 13.56
C ALA A 128 9.54 4.48 14.81
N GLY A 129 10.82 4.15 14.98
CA GLY A 129 11.29 3.19 15.95
C GLY A 129 11.04 1.75 15.52
N ARG A 130 11.78 0.82 16.14
CA ARG A 130 11.80 -0.60 15.77
C ARG A 130 10.43 -1.27 15.85
N GLU A 131 9.66 -0.98 16.90
CA GLU A 131 8.33 -1.57 17.11
C GLU A 131 7.33 -1.22 16.00
N ASN A 132 7.44 -0.01 15.44
CA ASN A 132 6.54 0.48 14.39
C ASN A 132 7.14 0.38 12.99
N SER A 133 8.23 -0.35 12.80
CA SER A 133 8.96 -0.40 11.53
C SER A 133 8.84 -1.76 10.84
N PHE A 134 8.72 -1.74 9.51
CA PHE A 134 9.02 -2.87 8.65
C PHE A 134 10.19 -2.54 7.73
N GLY A 135 10.95 -3.58 7.37
CA GLY A 135 11.99 -3.50 6.37
C GLY A 135 11.73 -4.51 5.26
N LEU A 136 11.46 -4.06 4.04
CA LEU A 136 11.31 -4.93 2.88
C LEU A 136 12.60 -4.80 2.08
N ASN A 137 13.59 -5.62 2.40
CA ASN A 137 14.89 -5.59 1.75
C ASN A 137 14.89 -6.41 0.46
N ILE A 138 15.81 -6.10 -0.46
CA ILE A 138 16.04 -6.89 -1.68
C ILE A 138 17.42 -7.53 -1.62
N GLN A 139 17.52 -8.81 -1.98
CA GLN A 139 18.80 -9.53 -1.98
C GLN A 139 19.62 -9.18 -3.22
N LEU A 140 20.51 -8.20 -3.11
CA LEU A 140 21.49 -7.86 -4.15
C LEU A 140 22.91 -8.33 -3.78
N PRO A 141 23.76 -8.71 -4.75
CA PRO A 141 25.13 -9.19 -4.47
C PRO A 141 26.08 -8.17 -3.84
N PHE A 142 25.75 -6.87 -3.93
CA PHE A 142 26.64 -5.74 -3.63
C PHE A 142 26.01 -4.72 -2.67
N GLU A 143 24.77 -4.92 -2.24
CA GLU A 143 24.06 -3.97 -1.39
C GLU A 143 24.50 -4.12 0.06
N GLN A 144 24.57 -3.00 0.77
CA GLN A 144 24.77 -3.00 2.21
C GLN A 144 23.55 -3.68 2.87
N GLY A 145 23.78 -4.46 3.92
CA GLY A 145 22.69 -5.13 4.66
C GLY A 145 21.65 -4.13 5.18
N ALA A 146 20.61 -4.65 5.84
CA ALA A 146 19.59 -3.81 6.43
C ALA A 146 20.18 -2.80 7.43
N ASN A 147 19.59 -1.61 7.51
CA ASN A 147 19.99 -0.58 8.46
C ASN A 147 19.84 -1.04 9.94
N ASP A 148 20.60 -0.43 10.83
CA ASP A 148 20.70 -0.83 12.25
C ASP A 148 19.38 -0.75 13.01
N TYR A 149 18.42 0.05 12.52
CA TYR A 149 17.14 0.29 13.19
C TYR A 149 16.17 -0.89 13.03
N ILE A 150 16.34 -1.71 11.98
CA ILE A 150 15.50 -2.89 11.71
C ILE A 150 16.30 -4.18 11.52
N HIS A 151 17.63 -4.11 11.55
CA HIS A 151 18.49 -5.28 11.48
C HIS A 151 18.13 -6.31 12.57
N ASN A 152 18.10 -7.60 12.21
CA ASN A 152 17.68 -8.73 13.05
C ASN A 152 16.23 -8.67 13.61
N ASP A 153 15.37 -7.79 13.09
CA ASP A 153 13.96 -7.78 13.47
C ASP A 153 13.15 -8.82 12.68
N GLU A 154 12.10 -9.38 13.28
CA GLU A 154 11.17 -10.30 12.60
C GLU A 154 10.36 -9.62 11.48
N LYS A 155 10.24 -8.28 11.54
CA LYS A 155 9.60 -7.43 10.52
C LYS A 155 10.53 -7.06 9.37
N LEU A 156 11.76 -7.59 9.35
CA LEU A 156 12.70 -7.48 8.23
C LEU A 156 12.54 -8.68 7.29
N ILE A 157 12.07 -8.42 6.07
CA ILE A 157 11.79 -9.42 5.05
C ILE A 157 12.82 -9.28 3.93
N GLY A 158 13.52 -10.36 3.60
CA GLY A 158 14.49 -10.38 2.50
C GLY A 158 13.88 -10.98 1.23
N PHE A 159 13.46 -10.13 0.30
CA PHE A 159 12.90 -10.56 -0.98
C PHE A 159 13.98 -10.95 -1.97
N LYS A 160 13.70 -11.97 -2.79
CA LYS A 160 14.58 -12.34 -3.91
C LYS A 160 14.29 -11.53 -5.17
N TYR A 161 13.01 -11.27 -5.45
CA TYR A 161 12.59 -10.58 -6.67
C TYR A 161 12.02 -9.19 -6.39
N PHE A 162 12.27 -8.26 -7.31
CA PHE A 162 11.72 -6.90 -7.22
C PHE A 162 10.20 -6.89 -7.31
N PHE A 163 9.59 -7.72 -8.16
CA PHE A 163 8.14 -7.71 -8.37
C PHE A 163 7.35 -8.21 -7.15
N THR A 164 7.87 -9.20 -6.41
CA THR A 164 7.25 -9.66 -5.14
C THR A 164 7.41 -8.60 -4.06
N ARG A 165 8.58 -7.95 -3.97
CA ARG A 165 8.81 -6.83 -3.04
C ARG A 165 7.85 -5.67 -3.30
N LYS A 166 7.72 -5.23 -4.56
CA LYS A 166 6.80 -4.17 -5.01
C LYS A 166 5.35 -4.50 -4.67
N LEU A 167 4.95 -5.75 -4.94
CA LEU A 167 3.62 -6.24 -4.56
C LEU A 167 3.32 -5.99 -3.08
N PHE A 168 4.25 -6.29 -2.16
CA PHE A 168 4.02 -6.07 -0.73
C PHE A 168 4.07 -4.61 -0.31
N PHE A 169 4.92 -3.77 -0.92
CA PHE A 169 4.85 -2.34 -0.67
C PHE A 169 3.47 -1.79 -0.99
N LEU A 170 2.93 -2.11 -2.17
CA LEU A 170 1.64 -1.58 -2.61
C LEU A 170 0.47 -2.18 -1.83
N ARG A 171 0.47 -3.50 -1.67
CA ARG A 171 -0.61 -4.24 -1.00
C ARG A 171 -0.79 -3.81 0.45
N GLU A 172 0.32 -3.60 1.16
CA GLU A 172 0.29 -3.36 2.60
C GLU A 172 0.33 -1.85 2.93
N SER A 173 0.42 -0.96 1.95
CA SER A 173 0.43 0.50 2.18
C SER A 173 -0.97 1.11 2.19
N ASP A 174 -1.22 1.89 3.23
CA ASP A 174 -2.32 2.86 3.30
C ASP A 174 -1.88 4.25 2.86
N ALA A 175 -0.59 4.55 2.83
CA ALA A 175 -0.10 5.83 2.34
C ALA A 175 1.31 5.68 1.81
N ILE A 176 1.71 6.58 0.93
CA ILE A 176 3.08 6.64 0.43
C ILE A 176 3.64 8.03 0.67
N ALA A 177 4.84 8.07 1.24
CA ALA A 177 5.65 9.25 1.39
C ALA A 177 6.91 9.13 0.54
N LEU A 178 7.14 10.11 -0.34
CA LEU A 178 8.23 10.16 -1.30
C LEU A 178 9.15 11.32 -0.97
N PHE A 179 10.37 11.03 -0.55
CA PHE A 179 11.46 12.01 -0.41
C PHE A 179 12.36 12.00 -1.66
N PRO A 180 13.19 13.03 -1.88
CA PRO A 180 14.10 13.07 -3.02
C PRO A 180 14.96 11.80 -3.14
N GLY A 181 15.06 11.28 -4.36
CA GLY A 181 15.59 9.95 -4.61
C GLY A 181 16.09 9.73 -6.04
N GLY A 182 16.66 8.56 -6.28
CA GLY A 182 17.12 8.15 -7.61
C GLY A 182 16.07 7.35 -8.38
N TYR A 183 16.53 6.50 -9.30
CA TYR A 183 15.65 5.66 -10.11
C TYR A 183 14.73 4.76 -9.31
N GLY A 184 15.19 4.18 -8.20
CA GLY A 184 14.33 3.34 -7.36
C GLY A 184 13.13 4.12 -6.80
N THR A 185 13.34 5.35 -6.32
CA THR A 185 12.24 6.19 -5.83
C THR A 185 11.30 6.61 -6.94
N GLN A 186 11.82 6.92 -8.13
CA GLN A 186 10.99 7.27 -9.28
C GLN A 186 10.18 6.08 -9.80
N ASP A 187 10.77 4.88 -9.82
CA ASP A 187 10.11 3.63 -10.18
C ASP A 187 8.89 3.38 -9.28
N GLU A 188 9.07 3.44 -7.95
CA GLU A 188 7.96 3.30 -6.99
C GLU A 188 6.92 4.44 -7.11
N ALA A 189 7.36 5.68 -7.38
CA ALA A 189 6.45 6.81 -7.57
C ALA A 189 5.53 6.59 -8.78
N PHE A 190 6.10 6.26 -9.94
CA PHE A 190 5.31 6.04 -11.16
C PHE A 190 4.47 4.76 -11.08
N GLU A 191 4.95 3.71 -10.43
CA GLU A 191 4.16 2.50 -10.20
C GLU A 191 2.91 2.81 -9.37
N CYS A 192 3.07 3.52 -8.25
CA CYS A 192 1.92 3.90 -7.42
C CYS A 192 0.94 4.82 -8.16
N LEU A 193 1.44 5.84 -8.86
CA LEU A 193 0.60 6.75 -9.66
C LEU A 193 -0.19 5.98 -10.72
N THR A 194 0.44 5.04 -11.43
CA THR A 194 -0.21 4.22 -12.44
C THR A 194 -1.33 3.36 -11.84
N LEU A 195 -1.08 2.75 -10.67
CA LEU A 195 -2.07 1.89 -10.01
C LEU A 195 -3.25 2.69 -9.44
N CYS A 196 -2.99 3.87 -8.88
CA CYS A 196 -4.05 4.78 -8.43
C CYS A 196 -4.86 5.34 -9.61
N GLN A 197 -4.19 5.74 -10.70
CA GLN A 197 -4.82 6.26 -11.92
C GLN A 197 -5.71 5.22 -12.60
N THR A 198 -5.30 3.95 -12.61
CA THR A 198 -6.05 2.85 -13.24
C THR A 198 -7.08 2.20 -12.31
N GLY A 199 -7.22 2.67 -11.07
CA GLY A 199 -8.13 2.09 -10.07
C GLY A 199 -7.74 0.68 -9.61
N ARG A 200 -6.50 0.24 -9.89
CA ARG A 200 -5.97 -1.07 -9.46
C ARG A 200 -5.54 -1.06 -8.00
N GLN A 201 -5.24 0.11 -7.46
CA GLN A 201 -5.09 0.38 -6.04
C GLN A 201 -6.26 1.26 -5.59
N PRO A 202 -6.91 0.99 -4.43
CA PRO A 202 -7.86 1.93 -3.85
C PRO A 202 -7.20 3.29 -3.56
N PRO A 203 -7.96 4.38 -3.43
CA PRO A 203 -7.40 5.68 -3.09
C PRO A 203 -6.60 5.66 -1.78
N ILE A 204 -5.34 6.08 -1.85
CA ILE A 204 -4.41 6.25 -0.72
C ILE A 204 -3.68 7.59 -0.88
N PRO A 205 -3.36 8.33 0.20
CA PRO A 205 -2.62 9.58 0.08
C PRO A 205 -1.18 9.32 -0.36
N LEU A 206 -0.77 9.99 -1.44
CA LEU A 206 0.63 10.10 -1.88
C LEU A 206 1.15 11.49 -1.51
N VAL A 207 2.20 11.56 -0.70
CA VAL A 207 2.82 12.82 -0.26
C VAL A 207 4.26 12.88 -0.73
N LEU A 208 4.58 13.88 -1.54
CA LEU A 208 5.90 14.15 -2.10
C LEU A 208 6.53 15.25 -1.24
N ILE A 209 7.47 14.85 -0.40
CA ILE A 209 8.03 15.68 0.66
C ILE A 209 9.41 16.12 0.23
N ASP A 210 9.62 17.43 0.15
CA ASP A 210 10.93 18.03 -0.07
C ASP A 210 11.46 18.63 1.24
N LYS A 211 12.76 18.95 1.30
CA LYS A 211 13.26 19.80 2.39
C LYS A 211 12.67 21.21 2.28
N PRO A 212 12.60 21.98 3.38
CA PRO A 212 12.19 23.38 3.35
C PRO A 212 12.91 24.18 2.24
N GLY A 213 12.13 24.78 1.32
CA GLY A 213 12.65 25.53 0.18
C GLY A 213 13.21 24.69 -0.97
N GLY A 214 13.05 23.37 -0.93
CA GLY A 214 13.42 22.48 -2.03
C GLY A 214 12.53 22.64 -3.27
N ASP A 215 13.07 22.22 -4.42
CA ASP A 215 12.43 22.27 -5.74
C ASP A 215 12.45 20.92 -6.46
N TYR A 216 12.87 19.83 -5.82
CA TYR A 216 12.97 18.52 -6.46
C TYR A 216 11.59 18.05 -6.97
N TRP A 217 10.59 18.03 -6.11
CA TRP A 217 9.24 17.58 -6.49
C TRP A 217 8.46 18.63 -7.27
N LYS A 218 8.73 19.92 -7.03
CA LYS A 218 8.15 21.02 -7.82
C LYS A 218 8.66 20.99 -9.26
N ALA A 219 9.95 20.72 -9.49
CA ALA A 219 10.50 20.50 -10.82
C ALA A 219 9.92 19.26 -11.50
N TRP A 220 9.75 18.17 -10.74
CA TRP A 220 9.09 16.97 -11.24
C TRP A 220 7.63 17.24 -11.65
N ASP A 221 6.83 17.94 -10.84
CA ASP A 221 5.44 18.30 -11.16
C ASP A 221 5.34 19.25 -12.37
N ARG A 222 6.29 20.17 -12.56
CA ARG A 222 6.38 20.95 -13.81
C ARG A 222 6.50 20.04 -15.03
N TYR A 223 7.40 19.06 -15.01
CA TYR A 223 7.52 18.07 -16.09
C TYR A 223 6.21 17.29 -16.32
N ILE A 224 5.56 16.82 -15.24
CA ILE A 224 4.28 16.09 -15.35
C ILE A 224 3.21 16.97 -16.01
N ARG A 225 3.11 18.24 -15.62
CA ARG A 225 2.12 19.16 -16.18
C ARG A 225 2.42 19.49 -17.64
N GLU A 226 3.66 19.86 -17.93
CA GLU A 226 4.08 20.33 -19.25
C GLU A 226 4.09 19.23 -20.31
N HIS A 227 4.44 18.00 -19.93
CA HIS A 227 4.64 16.92 -20.90
C HIS A 227 3.65 15.77 -20.79
N LEU A 228 3.07 15.51 -19.61
CA LEU A 228 2.09 14.42 -19.50
C LEU A 228 0.65 14.95 -19.57
N ILE A 229 0.33 16.01 -18.83
CA ILE A 229 -1.02 16.56 -18.78
C ILE A 229 -1.33 17.39 -20.02
N GLN A 230 -0.48 18.37 -20.35
CA GLN A 230 -0.72 19.27 -21.48
C GLN A 230 -0.78 18.52 -22.82
N ASP A 231 0.05 17.50 -22.99
CA ASP A 231 0.06 16.67 -24.20
C ASP A 231 -1.01 15.56 -24.17
N GLY A 232 -1.84 15.49 -23.12
CA GLY A 232 -2.97 14.56 -23.01
C GLY A 232 -2.57 13.10 -22.82
N LEU A 233 -1.37 12.83 -22.30
CA LEU A 233 -0.89 11.47 -22.00
C LEU A 233 -1.48 10.93 -20.68
N VAL A 234 -1.93 11.83 -19.80
CA VAL A 234 -2.69 11.52 -18.57
C VAL A 234 -3.86 12.49 -18.42
N SER A 235 -4.79 12.21 -17.50
CA SER A 235 -5.97 13.05 -17.30
C SER A 235 -5.59 14.40 -16.67
N PRO A 236 -6.33 15.49 -16.95
CA PRO A 236 -6.04 16.82 -16.41
C PRO A 236 -5.98 16.90 -14.87
N ASP A 237 -6.68 15.99 -14.20
CA ASP A 237 -6.79 15.92 -12.76
C ASP A 237 -5.86 14.89 -12.11
N ASP A 238 -5.02 14.17 -12.86
CA ASP A 238 -4.16 13.12 -12.28
C ASP A 238 -3.07 13.69 -11.36
N ASN A 239 -2.73 14.98 -11.50
CA ASN A 239 -1.92 15.70 -10.53
C ASN A 239 -2.59 15.83 -9.14
N CYS A 240 -3.89 15.56 -9.05
CA CYS A 240 -4.63 15.56 -7.80
C CYS A 240 -4.48 14.24 -7.03
N ILE A 241 -3.82 13.22 -7.58
CA ILE A 241 -3.53 11.96 -6.85
C ILE A 241 -2.51 12.19 -5.74
N TYR A 242 -1.62 13.17 -5.90
CA TYR A 242 -0.54 13.43 -4.97
C TYR A 242 -0.60 14.84 -4.35
N THR A 243 0.16 15.04 -3.28
CA THR A 243 0.35 16.32 -2.60
C THR A 243 1.84 16.60 -2.50
N ILE A 244 2.29 17.77 -2.95
CA ILE A 244 3.68 18.21 -2.81
C ILE A 244 3.78 19.18 -1.65
N THR A 245 4.76 18.99 -0.77
CA THR A 245 5.00 19.89 0.36
C THR A 245 6.48 19.87 0.77
N ASP A 246 6.93 20.94 1.39
CA ASP A 246 8.22 21.06 2.06
C ASP A 246 8.07 21.34 3.57
N ASP A 247 6.85 21.10 4.09
CA ASP A 247 6.46 21.32 5.49
C ASP A 247 6.03 20.00 6.15
N LEU A 248 6.60 19.73 7.32
CA LEU A 248 6.37 18.50 8.08
C LEU A 248 4.92 18.36 8.55
N GLU A 249 4.32 19.45 9.04
CA GLU A 249 2.95 19.45 9.56
C GLU A 249 1.97 19.19 8.42
N VAL A 250 2.16 19.86 7.28
CA VAL A 250 1.37 19.62 6.07
C VAL A 250 1.50 18.16 5.62
N ALA A 251 2.71 17.59 5.63
CA ALA A 251 2.94 16.21 5.22
C ALA A 251 2.21 15.20 6.12
N CYS A 252 2.35 15.30 7.45
CA CYS A 252 1.64 14.43 8.39
C CYS A 252 0.12 14.59 8.28
N ASN A 253 -0.34 15.85 8.21
CA ASN A 253 -1.77 16.15 8.12
C ASN A 253 -2.37 15.67 6.81
N ALA A 254 -1.65 15.67 5.70
CA ALA A 254 -2.16 15.14 4.44
C ALA A 254 -2.58 13.67 4.55
N ILE A 255 -1.83 12.85 5.30
CA ILE A 255 -2.16 11.43 5.52
C ILE A 255 -3.29 11.27 6.54
N ASN A 256 -3.16 11.91 7.70
CA ASN A 256 -4.16 11.77 8.78
C ASN A 256 -5.53 12.33 8.35
N HIS A 257 -5.54 13.51 7.72
CA HIS A 257 -6.75 14.15 7.23
C HIS A 257 -7.42 13.38 6.11
N PHE A 258 -6.65 12.68 5.25
CA PHE A 258 -7.21 11.83 4.20
C PHE A 258 -8.11 10.74 4.79
N TYR A 259 -7.73 10.20 5.95
CA TYR A 259 -8.49 9.16 6.63
C TYR A 259 -9.48 9.68 7.67
N ARG A 260 -9.68 10.99 7.78
CA ARG A 260 -10.57 11.58 8.79
C ARG A 260 -12.01 11.13 8.58
N VAL A 261 -12.63 11.49 7.46
CA VAL A 261 -14.00 11.10 7.10
C VAL A 261 -13.97 9.92 6.15
N TYR A 262 -13.09 9.92 5.14
CA TYR A 262 -12.93 8.76 4.26
C TYR A 262 -12.26 7.60 5.00
N HIS A 263 -12.84 6.39 4.89
CA HIS A 263 -12.27 5.20 5.51
C HIS A 263 -11.66 4.25 4.46
N SER A 264 -12.47 3.85 3.48
CA SER A 264 -12.08 2.97 2.37
C SER A 264 -13.12 3.00 1.25
N SER A 265 -12.81 2.38 0.11
CA SER A 265 -13.77 2.17 -0.96
C SER A 265 -13.53 0.87 -1.70
N SER A 266 -14.61 0.24 -2.16
CA SER A 266 -14.57 -0.98 -2.96
C SER A 266 -15.75 -1.04 -3.91
N TYR A 267 -15.63 -1.82 -4.99
CA TYR A 267 -16.77 -2.08 -5.87
C TYR A 267 -17.64 -3.21 -5.33
N VAL A 268 -18.96 -3.01 -5.39
CA VAL A 268 -19.97 -4.07 -5.29
C VAL A 268 -20.76 -4.00 -6.58
N ASN A 269 -20.60 -5.02 -7.44
CA ASN A 269 -21.05 -4.99 -8.83
C ASN A 269 -20.49 -3.74 -9.56
N ASP A 270 -21.35 -2.84 -10.03
CA ASP A 270 -20.98 -1.59 -10.72
C ASP A 270 -21.16 -0.33 -9.84
N LEU A 271 -21.38 -0.50 -8.54
CA LEU A 271 -21.44 0.57 -7.55
C LEU A 271 -20.10 0.68 -6.82
N LEU A 272 -19.56 1.90 -6.76
CA LEU A 272 -18.48 2.23 -5.85
C LEU A 272 -19.09 2.50 -4.47
N VAL A 273 -18.76 1.64 -3.51
CA VAL A 273 -19.16 1.77 -2.11
C VAL A 273 -18.02 2.46 -1.36
N MET A 274 -18.23 3.73 -0.99
CA MET A 274 -17.31 4.50 -0.17
C MET A 274 -17.75 4.45 1.29
N ARG A 275 -16.92 3.86 2.14
CA ARG A 275 -17.14 3.75 3.58
C ARG A 275 -16.54 4.98 4.25
N LEU A 276 -17.26 5.53 5.22
CA LEU A 276 -16.91 6.78 5.90
C LEU A 276 -16.88 6.57 7.41
N ASN A 277 -16.00 7.27 8.13
CA ASN A 277 -15.97 7.27 9.60
C ASN A 277 -17.07 8.13 10.23
N ALA A 278 -17.73 8.97 9.42
CA ALA A 278 -18.85 9.80 9.84
C ALA A 278 -19.76 10.10 8.65
N GLU A 279 -21.07 10.20 8.90
CA GLU A 279 -22.08 10.37 7.86
C GLU A 279 -22.20 11.85 7.45
N PRO A 280 -22.07 12.19 6.15
CA PRO A 280 -22.39 13.53 5.67
C PRO A 280 -23.89 13.83 5.77
N THR A 281 -24.22 15.08 6.06
CA THR A 281 -25.61 15.58 6.06
C THR A 281 -26.20 15.57 4.65
N ASP A 282 -27.54 15.58 4.53
CA ASP A 282 -28.21 15.61 3.23
C ASP A 282 -27.83 16.84 2.39
N THR A 283 -27.61 17.99 3.03
CA THR A 283 -27.11 19.21 2.37
C THR A 283 -25.71 19.02 1.82
N GLN A 284 -24.82 18.34 2.57
CA GLN A 284 -23.48 18.02 2.08
C GLN A 284 -23.51 17.02 0.93
N VAL A 285 -24.37 15.99 0.99
CA VAL A 285 -24.55 15.06 -0.14
C VAL A 285 -25.14 15.75 -1.37
N ALA A 286 -26.08 16.69 -1.20
CA ALA A 286 -26.58 17.50 -2.30
C ALA A 286 -25.47 18.34 -2.95
N LEU A 287 -24.57 18.90 -2.14
CA LEU A 287 -23.40 19.64 -2.64
C LEU A 287 -22.43 18.74 -3.40
N LEU A 288 -22.18 17.51 -2.93
CA LEU A 288 -21.37 16.55 -3.68
C LEU A 288 -21.99 16.21 -5.05
N ASN A 289 -23.32 16.09 -5.10
CA ASN A 289 -24.05 15.87 -6.35
C ASN A 289 -23.94 17.03 -7.34
N GLU A 290 -23.92 18.27 -6.85
CA GLU A 290 -23.66 19.44 -7.68
C GLU A 290 -22.21 19.49 -8.15
N GLU A 291 -21.27 19.36 -7.23
CA GLU A 291 -19.84 19.56 -7.48
C GLU A 291 -19.17 18.41 -8.24
N PHE A 292 -19.71 17.18 -8.21
CA PHE A 292 -19.04 15.97 -8.75
C PHE A 292 -19.96 15.10 -9.63
N SER A 293 -21.03 15.65 -10.21
CA SER A 293 -21.87 14.89 -11.15
C SER A 293 -21.12 14.47 -12.42
N ASP A 294 -20.02 15.15 -12.76
CA ASP A 294 -19.16 14.86 -13.92
C ASP A 294 -18.52 13.47 -13.89
N ILE A 295 -18.36 12.87 -12.70
CA ILE A 295 -17.73 11.55 -12.55
C ILE A 295 -18.72 10.39 -12.45
N LEU A 296 -20.02 10.67 -12.57
CA LEU A 296 -21.07 9.66 -12.48
C LEU A 296 -21.44 9.15 -13.87
N VAL A 297 -21.51 7.81 -14.02
CA VAL A 297 -22.08 7.18 -15.22
C VAL A 297 -23.59 7.39 -15.26
N ARG A 298 -24.24 7.30 -14.10
CA ARG A 298 -25.68 7.50 -13.90
C ARG A 298 -25.98 7.73 -12.42
N GLY A 299 -27.19 8.21 -12.16
CA GLY A 299 -27.69 8.39 -10.80
C GLY A 299 -27.00 9.57 -10.11
N LYS A 300 -26.80 9.43 -8.79
CA LYS A 300 -26.32 10.47 -7.89
C LYS A 300 -25.55 9.82 -6.74
N PHE A 301 -24.83 10.59 -5.94
CA PHE A 301 -24.30 10.15 -4.66
C PHE A 301 -25.44 9.95 -3.66
N GLU A 302 -25.52 8.76 -3.08
CA GLU A 302 -26.58 8.38 -2.15
C GLU A 302 -26.03 7.76 -0.87
N LYS A 303 -26.64 8.09 0.27
CA LYS A 303 -26.34 7.41 1.53
C LYS A 303 -26.97 6.02 1.49
N SER A 304 -26.26 5.02 2.02
CA SER A 304 -26.76 3.64 2.03
C SER A 304 -26.43 2.95 3.36
N PRO A 305 -27.28 2.03 3.84
CA PRO A 305 -26.84 0.98 4.75
C PRO A 305 -25.80 0.07 4.03
N PRO A 306 -25.09 -0.82 4.77
CA PRO A 306 -24.27 -1.86 4.15
C PRO A 306 -25.06 -2.66 3.11
N LEU A 307 -24.44 -2.95 1.96
CA LEU A 307 -25.03 -3.82 0.94
C LEU A 307 -24.86 -5.28 1.35
N SER A 308 -25.82 -6.14 1.00
CA SER A 308 -25.82 -7.57 1.34
C SER A 308 -24.62 -8.34 0.77
N GLU A 309 -24.11 -7.88 -0.37
CA GLU A 309 -22.98 -8.45 -1.09
C GLU A 309 -21.63 -7.88 -0.63
N GLU A 310 -21.62 -6.94 0.33
CA GLU A 310 -20.39 -6.62 1.05
C GLU A 310 -19.98 -7.84 1.87
N ASN A 311 -18.82 -8.40 1.57
CA ASN A 311 -18.20 -9.40 2.43
C ASN A 311 -17.99 -8.74 3.81
N GLY A 312 -18.63 -9.29 4.85
CA GLY A 312 -18.59 -8.75 6.22
C GLY A 312 -17.16 -8.65 6.72
N ASN A 313 -16.60 -7.44 6.62
CA ASN A 313 -15.19 -7.15 6.92
C ASN A 313 -15.08 -6.25 8.16
N GLY A 314 -16.00 -6.40 9.12
CA GLY A 314 -15.98 -5.63 10.37
C GLY A 314 -16.14 -4.12 10.18
N THR A 315 -16.84 -3.70 9.13
CA THR A 315 -17.12 -2.28 8.82
C THR A 315 -18.62 -2.02 8.76
N ASP A 316 -19.46 -2.95 9.22
CA ASP A 316 -20.93 -2.91 9.06
C ASP A 316 -21.59 -1.74 9.79
N ASP A 317 -20.88 -1.14 10.74
CA ASP A 317 -21.28 0.05 11.50
C ASP A 317 -20.96 1.38 10.78
N LEU A 318 -20.11 1.37 9.75
CA LEU A 318 -19.71 2.59 9.06
C LEU A 318 -20.80 3.16 8.13
N PRO A 319 -21.00 4.47 8.01
CA PRO A 319 -21.84 5.02 6.95
C PRO A 319 -21.26 4.76 5.55
N ARG A 320 -22.14 4.57 4.55
CA ARG A 320 -21.75 4.44 3.13
C ARG A 320 -22.27 5.59 2.29
N LEU A 321 -21.43 6.05 1.37
CA LEU A 321 -21.82 6.81 0.18
C LEU A 321 -21.65 5.90 -1.04
N VAL A 322 -22.72 5.63 -1.78
CA VAL A 322 -22.72 4.76 -2.96
C VAL A 322 -23.00 5.56 -4.22
N PHE A 323 -22.33 5.22 -5.31
CA PHE A 323 -22.49 5.88 -6.60
C PHE A 323 -21.89 5.07 -7.76
N HIS A 324 -22.40 5.28 -8.97
CA HIS A 324 -21.87 4.68 -10.20
C HIS A 324 -20.72 5.51 -10.76
N PHE A 325 -19.52 5.33 -10.21
CA PHE A 325 -18.31 6.00 -10.68
C PHE A 325 -17.90 5.54 -12.09
N ASN A 326 -17.45 6.47 -12.93
CA ASN A 326 -17.03 6.20 -14.31
C ASN A 326 -15.71 5.41 -14.46
N GLN A 327 -15.02 5.14 -13.34
CA GLN A 327 -13.77 4.37 -13.27
C GLN A 327 -12.63 4.95 -14.12
N ARG A 328 -12.72 6.24 -14.47
CA ARG A 328 -11.77 6.92 -15.35
C ARG A 328 -11.17 8.15 -14.68
N ASP A 329 -12.00 8.99 -14.07
CA ASP A 329 -11.56 10.27 -13.53
C ASP A 329 -11.07 10.13 -12.09
N LEU A 330 -10.02 9.33 -11.88
CA LEU A 330 -9.50 9.00 -10.56
C LEU A 330 -8.93 10.24 -9.84
N GLY A 331 -8.25 11.13 -10.57
CA GLY A 331 -7.85 12.43 -10.02
C GLY A 331 -9.01 13.25 -9.43
N ARG A 332 -10.19 13.16 -10.05
CA ARG A 332 -11.41 13.82 -9.59
C ARG A 332 -12.04 13.11 -8.39
N LEU A 333 -11.93 11.77 -8.31
CA LEU A 333 -12.24 11.00 -7.10
C LEU A 333 -11.37 11.43 -5.90
N TYR A 334 -10.08 11.73 -6.11
CA TYR A 334 -9.24 12.29 -5.04
C TYR A 334 -9.72 13.68 -4.59
N LYS A 335 -10.20 14.53 -5.52
CA LYS A 335 -10.84 15.81 -5.15
C LYS A 335 -12.13 15.58 -4.34
N LEU A 336 -12.93 14.58 -4.67
CA LEU A 336 -14.12 14.19 -3.91
C LEU A 336 -13.76 13.79 -2.48
N ILE A 337 -12.75 12.93 -2.31
CA ILE A 337 -12.26 12.50 -0.98
C ILE A 337 -11.77 13.71 -0.17
N ARG A 338 -10.97 14.61 -0.76
CA ARG A 338 -10.56 15.86 -0.11
C ARG A 338 -11.75 16.71 0.30
N ARG A 339 -12.77 16.82 -0.56
CA ARG A 339 -13.97 17.61 -0.28
C ARG A 339 -14.76 17.05 0.89
N ILE A 340 -14.98 15.74 0.92
CA ILE A 340 -15.65 15.04 2.03
C ILE A 340 -14.89 15.27 3.34
N ASN A 341 -13.56 15.15 3.29
CA ASN A 341 -12.69 15.41 4.43
C ASN A 341 -12.62 16.89 4.84
N GLN A 342 -13.20 17.84 4.10
CA GLN A 342 -13.27 19.24 4.53
C GLN A 342 -14.57 19.59 5.26
N PHE A 343 -15.59 18.72 5.20
CA PHE A 343 -16.86 18.98 5.87
C PHE A 343 -16.70 19.07 7.40
N PRO A 344 -17.38 20.01 8.08
CA PRO A 344 -17.31 20.18 9.52
C PRO A 344 -18.13 19.08 10.23
N ILE A 345 -17.64 17.84 10.16
CA ILE A 345 -18.27 16.64 10.73
C ILE A 345 -17.42 16.19 11.91
N ALA A 346 -18.06 15.91 13.04
CA ALA A 346 -17.40 15.30 14.19
C ALA A 346 -17.06 13.85 13.86
N VAL A 347 -15.77 13.50 13.95
CA VAL A 347 -15.27 12.14 13.75
C VAL A 347 -14.73 11.63 15.08
N PRO A 348 -14.92 10.34 15.42
CA PRO A 348 -14.25 9.72 16.56
C PRO A 348 -12.74 9.98 16.55
N SER A 349 -12.14 10.16 17.72
CA SER A 349 -10.80 10.75 17.87
C SER A 349 -9.62 9.95 17.31
N ARG A 350 -9.82 8.73 16.79
CA ARG A 350 -8.73 7.84 16.35
C ARG A 350 -9.12 7.03 15.13
N VAL A 351 -8.41 7.25 14.03
CA VAL A 351 -8.42 6.40 12.84
C VAL A 351 -7.26 5.41 12.94
N GLU A 352 -7.22 4.65 14.04
CA GLU A 352 -6.14 3.70 14.32
C GLU A 352 -6.30 2.37 13.57
N THR A 353 -7.51 2.09 13.07
CA THR A 353 -7.86 0.80 12.49
C THR A 353 -7.83 0.84 10.97
N HIS A 354 -7.04 -0.08 10.40
CA HIS A 354 -7.01 -0.39 8.97
C HIS A 354 -8.37 -0.99 8.53
N PRO A 355 -8.84 -0.70 7.30
CA PRO A 355 -10.15 -1.14 6.81
C PRO A 355 -10.30 -2.64 6.60
N GLU A 356 -9.20 -3.38 6.49
CA GLU A 356 -9.24 -4.84 6.45
C GLU A 356 -9.32 -5.43 7.86
N GLN A 357 -10.54 -5.68 8.36
CA GLN A 357 -10.77 -6.82 9.25
C GLN A 357 -11.09 -8.02 8.34
N LYS A 358 -10.05 -8.76 7.94
CA LYS A 358 -10.18 -10.01 7.15
C LYS A 358 -10.35 -11.23 8.04
#